data_AF-A0A533Z1J2-F1
#
_entry.id   AF-A0A533Z1J2-F1
#
_cell.length_a   1.000
_cell.length_b   1.000
_cell.length_c   1.000
_cell.angle_alpha   90.00
_cell.angle_beta   90.00
_cell.angle_gamma   90.00
#
_symmetry.space_group_name_H-M   'P 1'
#
loop_
_entity.id
_entity.type
_entity.pdbx_description
1 polymer ?
#
loop_
_entity_poly.entity_id
_entity_poly.type
_entity_poly.pdbx_seq_one_letter_code
_entity_poly.pdbx_strand_id
1 'polypeptide(L)'
;MARLAITEHERVKQRDEGFTLIELMFASVYLAVGLLAIAAMVDMALSRNVDARRLTVATNLATEMIERIRFNSPTNATSIVGFGYPYHNIQACNYACTGGSAPGNSTGNPTANGDYNQWLAHLSATDSSGQLLLPNGMGTVTSTAVANPPDLQQVQITVTIQWSTGIRQPTITMTTMVAPL
;
A
#
# COMPACT_ATOMS: atom_id res chain seq x y z
N MET A 1 -1.69 70.08 -55.15
CA MET A 1 -0.88 70.17 -53.91
C MET A 1 -1.46 69.20 -52.89
N ALA A 2 -0.85 68.03 -52.71
CA ALA A 2 -1.26 67.05 -51.70
C ALA A 2 -0.11 66.86 -50.70
N ARG A 3 -0.36 67.14 -49.42
CA ARG A 3 0.60 66.93 -48.32
C ARG A 3 0.50 65.47 -47.85
N LEU A 4 1.60 64.73 -47.94
CA LEU A 4 1.80 63.45 -47.25
C LEU A 4 2.24 63.75 -45.81
N ALA A 5 1.42 63.36 -44.84
CA ALA A 5 1.77 63.38 -43.43
C ALA A 5 2.59 62.13 -43.10
N ILE A 6 3.86 62.32 -42.74
CA ILE A 6 4.72 61.25 -42.23
C ILE A 6 4.33 61.01 -40.77
N THR A 7 3.82 59.81 -40.48
CA THR A 7 3.53 59.35 -39.12
C THR A 7 4.83 58.91 -38.46
N GLU A 8 5.26 59.65 -37.45
CA GLU A 8 6.45 59.34 -36.66
C GLU A 8 6.12 58.18 -35.72
N HIS A 9 6.71 57.02 -35.97
CA HIS A 9 6.64 55.87 -35.06
C HIS A 9 7.55 56.15 -33.85
N GLU A 10 6.99 56.65 -32.76
CA GLU A 10 7.69 56.70 -31.47
C GLU A 10 8.10 55.29 -31.05
N ARG A 11 9.40 54.97 -31.15
CA ARG A 11 9.96 53.79 -30.49
C ARG A 11 9.96 54.03 -29.00
N VAL A 12 8.99 53.41 -28.31
CA VAL A 12 9.02 53.27 -26.84
C VAL A 12 10.33 52.58 -26.47
N LYS A 13 11.27 53.35 -25.94
CA LYS A 13 12.56 52.87 -25.47
C LYS A 13 12.32 52.20 -24.12
N GLN A 14 12.11 50.88 -24.12
CA GLN A 14 12.10 50.11 -22.87
C GLN A 14 13.46 50.32 -22.18
N ARG A 15 13.43 50.96 -21.01
CA ARG A 15 14.60 51.07 -20.14
C ARG A 15 14.68 49.77 -19.36
N ASP A 16 15.63 48.91 -19.72
CA ASP A 16 16.01 47.80 -18.86
C ASP A 16 16.73 48.39 -17.64
N GLU A 17 16.00 48.52 -16.53
CA GLU A 17 16.57 48.89 -15.24
C GLU A 17 17.33 47.66 -14.69
N GLY A 18 18.63 47.83 -14.42
CA GLY A 18 19.46 46.79 -13.83
C GLY A 18 19.18 46.62 -12.33
N PHE A 19 19.54 45.45 -11.79
CA PHE A 19 19.34 45.12 -10.37
C PHE A 19 20.17 46.03 -9.45
N THR A 20 19.54 46.49 -8.36
CA THR A 20 20.26 47.22 -7.30
C THR A 20 20.89 46.26 -6.29
N LEU A 21 21.94 46.70 -5.59
CA LEU A 21 22.60 45.86 -4.58
C LEU A 21 21.65 45.47 -3.43
N ILE A 22 20.78 46.40 -3.01
CA ILE A 22 19.78 46.14 -1.98
C ILE A 22 18.71 45.15 -2.43
N GLU A 23 18.32 45.19 -3.71
CA GLU A 23 17.39 44.22 -4.29
C GLU A 23 17.98 42.80 -4.31
N LEU A 24 19.27 42.66 -4.64
CA LEU A 24 19.98 41.38 -4.55
C LEU A 24 20.06 40.87 -3.10
N MET A 25 20.29 41.75 -2.13
CA MET A 25 20.29 41.37 -0.70
C MET A 25 18.94 40.78 -0.31
N PHE A 26 17.84 41.48 -0.60
CA PHE A 26 16.51 40.96 -0.32
C PHE A 26 16.18 39.69 -1.11
N ALA A 27 16.51 39.64 -2.41
CA ALA A 27 16.31 38.45 -3.25
C ALA A 27 17.03 37.22 -2.68
N SER A 28 18.26 37.38 -2.17
CA SER A 28 19.01 36.30 -1.55
C SER A 28 18.36 35.80 -0.25
N VAL A 29 17.78 36.70 0.55
CA VAL A 29 17.05 36.35 1.78
C VAL A 29 15.78 35.58 1.44
N TYR A 30 14.97 36.06 0.49
CA TYR A 30 13.76 35.36 0.06
C TYR A 30 14.07 33.99 -0.55
N LEU A 31 15.14 33.90 -1.36
CA LEU A 31 15.61 32.64 -1.92
C LEU A 31 16.03 31.67 -0.81
N ALA A 32 16.81 32.13 0.17
CA ALA A 32 17.24 31.30 1.29
C ALA A 32 16.03 30.75 2.06
N VAL A 33 15.06 31.60 2.38
CA VAL A 33 13.82 31.17 3.06
C VAL A 33 13.04 30.15 2.22
N GLY A 34 12.94 30.37 0.90
CA GLY A 34 12.30 29.44 -0.02
C GLY A 34 12.98 28.07 -0.07
N LEU A 35 14.31 28.03 -0.08
CA LEU A 35 15.07 26.78 -0.08
C LEU A 35 14.91 26.01 1.24
N LEU A 36 14.88 26.69 2.39
CA LEU A 36 14.61 26.05 3.67
C LEU A 36 13.20 25.42 3.70
N ALA A 37 12.20 26.12 3.16
CA ALA A 37 10.84 25.59 3.07
C ALA A 37 10.77 24.33 2.21
N ILE A 38 11.46 24.30 1.06
CA ILE A 38 11.53 23.12 0.19
C ILE A 38 12.24 21.95 0.89
N ALA A 39 13.35 22.22 1.58
CA ALA A 39 14.10 21.19 2.30
C ALA A 39 13.23 20.44 3.32
N ALA A 40 12.39 21.17 4.07
CA ALA A 40 11.43 20.56 5.00
C ALA A 40 10.38 19.70 4.29
N MET A 41 9.90 20.13 3.11
CA MET A 41 8.91 19.36 2.34
C MET A 41 9.48 18.08 1.74
N VAL A 42 10.77 18.04 1.37
CA VAL A 42 11.41 16.85 0.80
C VAL A 42 11.40 15.67 1.76
N ASP A 43 11.69 15.90 3.04
CA ASP A 43 11.67 14.85 4.06
C ASP A 43 10.26 14.27 4.25
N MET A 44 9.26 15.15 4.33
CA MET A 44 7.86 14.76 4.41
C MET A 44 7.41 13.95 3.17
N ALA A 45 7.83 14.37 1.98
CA ALA A 45 7.51 13.68 0.73
C ALA A 45 8.12 12.27 0.70
N LEU A 46 9.36 12.11 1.16
CA LEU A 46 10.02 10.80 1.24
C LEU A 46 9.30 9.87 2.22
N SER A 47 8.99 10.35 3.43
CA SER A 47 8.25 9.55 4.42
C SER A 47 6.89 9.10 3.88
N ARG A 48 6.15 9.99 3.20
CA ARG A 48 4.86 9.63 2.59
C ARG A 48 4.99 8.63 1.46
N ASN A 49 6.05 8.70 0.66
CA ASN A 49 6.33 7.70 -0.37
C ASN A 49 6.61 6.32 0.21
N VAL A 50 7.35 6.25 1.32
CA VAL A 50 7.59 4.97 2.03
C VAL A 50 6.28 4.37 2.54
N ASP A 51 5.41 5.18 3.13
CA ASP A 51 4.11 4.73 3.62
C ASP A 51 3.17 4.29 2.49
N ALA A 52 3.14 5.03 1.38
CA ALA A 52 2.38 4.66 0.20
C ALA A 52 2.87 3.31 -0.37
N ARG A 53 4.19 3.10 -0.45
CA ARG A 53 4.78 1.83 -0.88
C ARG A 53 4.35 0.68 0.03
N ARG A 54 4.36 0.86 1.35
CA ARG A 54 3.89 -0.15 2.32
C ARG A 54 2.43 -0.49 2.12
N LEU A 55 1.58 0.53 1.93
CA LEU A 55 0.16 0.33 1.65
C LEU A 55 -0.05 -0.47 0.37
N THR A 56 0.70 -0.19 -0.70
CA THR A 56 0.67 -0.97 -1.94
C THR A 56 1.06 -2.42 -1.71
N VAL A 57 2.17 -2.67 -0.98
CA VAL A 57 2.61 -4.04 -0.65
C VAL A 57 1.55 -4.78 0.17
N ALA A 58 1.01 -4.16 1.21
CA ALA A 58 -0.03 -4.77 2.03
C ALA A 58 -1.29 -5.10 1.20
N THR A 59 -1.75 -4.16 0.37
CA THR A 59 -2.92 -4.34 -0.50
C THR A 59 -2.71 -5.48 -1.50
N ASN A 60 -1.51 -5.56 -2.09
CA ASN A 60 -1.15 -6.65 -2.99
C ASN A 60 -1.13 -8.00 -2.25
N LEU A 61 -0.57 -8.07 -1.04
CA LEU A 61 -0.55 -9.30 -0.23
C LEU A 61 -1.95 -9.77 0.16
N ALA A 62 -2.84 -8.85 0.52
CA ALA A 62 -4.23 -9.17 0.84
C ALA A 62 -4.99 -9.67 -0.40
N THR A 63 -4.80 -8.98 -1.52
CA THR A 63 -5.41 -9.35 -2.82
C THR A 63 -4.89 -10.70 -3.28
N GLU A 64 -3.58 -10.95 -3.19
CA GLU A 64 -2.97 -12.23 -3.57
C GLU A 64 -3.60 -13.40 -2.80
N MET A 65 -3.73 -13.29 -1.48
CA MET A 65 -4.34 -14.34 -0.67
C MET A 65 -5.83 -14.54 -1.04
N ILE A 66 -6.58 -13.45 -1.22
CA ILE A 66 -7.98 -13.54 -1.65
C ILE A 66 -8.11 -14.26 -2.99
N GLU A 67 -7.31 -13.90 -3.99
CA GLU A 67 -7.41 -14.49 -5.32
C GLU A 67 -7.00 -15.97 -5.31
N ARG A 68 -5.98 -16.35 -4.52
CA ARG A 68 -5.64 -17.77 -4.30
C ARG A 68 -6.80 -18.56 -3.71
N ILE A 69 -7.45 -18.01 -2.69
CA ILE A 69 -8.61 -18.64 -2.04
C ILE A 69 -9.77 -18.78 -3.02
N ARG A 70 -10.05 -17.75 -3.83
CA ARG A 70 -11.11 -17.77 -4.85
C ARG A 70 -10.82 -18.79 -5.93
N PHE A 71 -9.59 -18.82 -6.43
CA PHE A 71 -9.15 -19.77 -7.45
C PHE A 71 -9.28 -21.22 -6.97
N ASN A 72 -8.89 -21.47 -5.72
CA ASN A 72 -8.97 -22.81 -5.11
C ASN A 72 -10.34 -23.13 -4.51
N SER A 73 -11.30 -22.20 -4.51
CA SER A 73 -12.64 -22.37 -3.94
C SER A 73 -13.35 -23.63 -4.43
N PRO A 74 -13.41 -23.96 -5.73
CA PRO A 74 -14.15 -25.13 -6.19
C PRO A 74 -13.68 -26.45 -5.56
N THR A 75 -12.38 -26.55 -5.27
CA THR A 75 -11.77 -27.73 -4.66
C THR A 75 -11.80 -27.69 -3.13
N ASN A 76 -11.84 -26.49 -2.55
CA ASN A 76 -11.68 -26.25 -1.10
C ASN A 76 -12.91 -25.64 -0.41
N ALA A 77 -14.05 -25.54 -1.11
CA ALA A 77 -15.27 -24.91 -0.60
C ALA A 77 -15.95 -25.68 0.52
N THR A 78 -15.62 -26.96 0.69
CA THR A 78 -16.17 -27.80 1.76
C THR A 78 -15.25 -27.82 2.96
N SER A 79 -15.84 -27.88 4.15
CA SER A 79 -15.10 -28.13 5.37
C SER A 79 -14.47 -29.52 5.33
N ILE A 80 -13.18 -29.62 5.66
CA ILE A 80 -12.53 -30.89 5.91
C ILE A 80 -13.06 -31.45 7.23
N VAL A 81 -13.51 -32.70 7.24
CA VAL A 81 -14.04 -33.36 8.45
C VAL A 81 -12.99 -33.31 9.57
N GLY A 82 -13.36 -32.76 10.72
CA GLY A 82 -12.48 -32.61 11.88
C GLY A 82 -11.57 -31.36 11.87
N PHE A 83 -11.47 -30.65 10.75
CA PHE A 83 -10.64 -29.45 10.63
C PHE A 83 -11.46 -28.18 10.32
N GLY A 84 -12.53 -28.26 9.54
CA GLY A 84 -13.28 -27.08 9.07
C GLY A 84 -12.80 -26.57 7.72
N TYR A 85 -13.10 -25.31 7.40
CA TYR A 85 -12.68 -24.71 6.11
C TYR A 85 -11.14 -24.59 6.02
N PRO A 86 -10.50 -24.90 4.87
CA PRO A 86 -9.03 -24.94 4.76
C PRO A 86 -8.32 -23.61 5.04
N TYR A 87 -8.91 -22.46 4.71
CA TYR A 87 -8.32 -21.14 4.98
C TYR A 87 -8.92 -20.47 6.22
N HIS A 88 -8.86 -21.14 7.36
CA HIS A 88 -9.34 -20.63 8.65
C HIS A 88 -8.23 -20.64 9.69
N ASN A 89 -8.24 -19.65 10.59
CA ASN A 89 -7.24 -19.44 11.64
C ASN A 89 -5.78 -19.42 11.13
N ILE A 90 -5.56 -18.89 9.94
CA ILE A 90 -4.22 -18.67 9.42
C ILE A 90 -3.64 -17.41 10.07
N GLN A 91 -2.39 -17.50 10.53
CA GLN A 91 -1.58 -16.37 10.98
C GLN A 91 -0.17 -16.46 10.39
N ALA A 92 0.26 -15.42 9.69
CA ALA A 92 1.62 -15.27 9.18
C ALA A 92 2.23 -13.99 9.77
N CYS A 93 3.43 -14.09 10.32
CA CYS A 93 4.15 -12.96 10.90
C CYS A 93 5.61 -12.99 10.44
N ASN A 94 6.18 -11.80 10.21
CA ASN A 94 7.61 -11.65 9.93
C ASN A 94 8.43 -11.21 11.17
N TYR A 95 7.80 -11.29 12.35
CA TYR A 95 8.36 -10.98 13.67
C TYR A 95 7.80 -11.96 14.71
N ALA A 96 8.31 -11.90 15.94
CA ALA A 96 7.75 -12.67 17.06
C ALA A 96 6.37 -12.11 17.47
N CYS A 97 5.30 -12.65 16.88
CA CYS A 97 3.92 -12.33 17.23
C CYS A 97 3.33 -13.35 18.23
N THR A 98 2.26 -12.97 18.93
CA THR A 98 1.56 -13.85 19.87
C THR A 98 1.02 -15.08 19.13
N GLY A 99 1.41 -16.29 19.58
CA GLY A 99 1.04 -17.54 18.92
C GLY A 99 1.91 -17.91 17.71
N GLY A 100 2.81 -17.02 17.28
CA GLY A 100 3.72 -17.25 16.16
C GLY A 100 3.02 -17.35 14.81
N SER A 101 3.80 -17.60 13.75
CA SER A 101 3.23 -17.95 12.45
C SER A 101 2.62 -19.34 12.51
N ALA A 102 1.32 -19.45 12.28
CA ALA A 102 0.55 -20.69 12.32
C ALA A 102 -0.27 -20.88 11.03
N PRO A 103 -0.13 -22.03 10.34
CA PRO A 103 -0.93 -22.34 9.14
C PRO A 103 -2.43 -22.56 9.43
N GLY A 104 -2.83 -22.69 10.70
CA GLY A 104 -4.22 -22.95 11.06
C GLY A 104 -4.75 -24.22 10.40
N ASN A 105 -5.95 -24.13 9.82
CA ASN A 105 -6.57 -25.25 9.13
C ASN A 105 -5.91 -25.60 7.79
N SER A 106 -4.99 -24.78 7.30
CA SER A 106 -4.35 -25.03 6.01
C SER A 106 -3.49 -26.29 6.04
N THR A 107 -3.01 -26.72 7.21
CA THR A 107 -2.23 -27.96 7.39
C THR A 107 -2.98 -29.22 6.92
N GLY A 108 -4.32 -29.22 6.99
CA GLY A 108 -5.14 -30.34 6.51
C GLY A 108 -5.31 -30.40 4.99
N ASN A 109 -4.84 -29.39 4.25
CA ASN A 109 -5.02 -29.28 2.80
C ASN A 109 -3.69 -28.90 2.11
N PRO A 110 -3.14 -29.74 1.22
CA PRO A 110 -1.84 -29.47 0.61
C PRO A 110 -1.79 -28.17 -0.20
N THR A 111 -2.89 -27.81 -0.88
CA THR A 111 -2.98 -26.58 -1.68
C THR A 111 -2.99 -25.34 -0.78
N ALA A 112 -3.85 -25.31 0.24
CA ALA A 112 -3.92 -24.19 1.19
C ALA A 112 -2.63 -24.04 2.00
N ASN A 113 -1.98 -25.16 2.36
CA ASN A 113 -0.67 -25.12 3.03
C ASN A 113 0.41 -24.53 2.10
N GLY A 114 0.38 -24.87 0.82
CA GLY A 114 1.26 -24.28 -0.19
C GLY A 114 1.08 -22.76 -0.31
N ASP A 115 -0.17 -22.30 -0.40
CA ASP A 115 -0.51 -20.87 -0.44
C ASP A 115 -0.05 -20.14 0.82
N TYR A 116 -0.26 -20.73 2.00
CA TYR A 116 0.21 -20.19 3.27
C TYR A 116 1.73 -19.96 3.26
N ASN A 117 2.50 -20.98 2.85
CA ASN A 117 3.97 -20.89 2.85
C ASN A 117 4.47 -19.82 1.86
N GLN A 118 3.86 -19.71 0.68
CA GLN A 118 4.21 -18.66 -0.29
C GLN A 118 3.86 -17.28 0.25
N TRP A 119 2.68 -17.13 0.85
CA TRP A 119 2.25 -15.85 1.42
C TRP A 119 3.09 -15.40 2.61
N LEU A 120 3.48 -16.33 3.49
CA LEU A 120 4.42 -16.06 4.58
C LEU A 120 5.77 -15.59 4.02
N ALA A 121 6.29 -16.24 2.98
CA ALA A 121 7.53 -15.82 2.33
C ALA A 121 7.41 -14.39 1.76
N HIS A 122 6.32 -14.07 1.06
CA HIS A 122 6.07 -12.72 0.53
C HIS A 122 5.90 -11.67 1.65
N LEU A 123 5.25 -12.01 2.77
CA LEU A 123 5.13 -11.12 3.93
C LEU A 123 6.50 -10.84 4.57
N SER A 124 7.40 -11.81 4.55
CA SER A 124 8.78 -11.69 5.04
C SER A 124 9.75 -11.10 4.02
N ALA A 125 9.28 -10.65 2.85
CA ALA A 125 10.14 -10.10 1.82
C ALA A 125 10.87 -8.84 2.29
N THR A 126 12.13 -8.73 1.89
CA THR A 126 13.01 -7.60 2.16
C THR A 126 13.34 -6.83 0.89
N ASP A 127 13.72 -5.57 1.02
CA ASP A 127 14.34 -4.82 -0.07
C ASP A 127 15.82 -5.19 -0.27
N SER A 128 16.49 -4.50 -1.21
CA SER A 128 17.90 -4.72 -1.54
C SER A 128 18.87 -4.39 -0.40
N SER A 129 18.41 -3.70 0.65
CA SER A 129 19.19 -3.41 1.86
C SER A 129 18.96 -4.44 2.97
N GLY A 130 18.09 -5.44 2.73
CA GLY A 130 17.71 -6.44 3.73
C GLY A 130 16.64 -5.96 4.72
N GLN A 131 16.03 -4.79 4.48
CA GLN A 131 14.96 -4.29 5.33
C GLN A 131 13.61 -4.87 4.93
N LEU A 132 12.80 -5.30 5.90
CA LEU A 132 11.44 -5.78 5.67
C LEU A 132 10.59 -4.72 4.95
N LEU A 133 9.88 -5.14 3.90
CA LEU A 133 8.95 -4.27 3.17
C LEU A 133 7.80 -3.81 4.07
N LEU A 134 7.32 -4.70 4.94
CA LEU A 134 6.33 -4.42 5.98
C LEU A 134 6.94 -4.69 7.37
N PRO A 135 7.45 -3.65 8.07
CA PRO A 135 8.02 -3.83 9.40
C PRO A 135 6.98 -4.34 10.40
N ASN A 136 7.31 -5.40 11.16
CA ASN A 136 6.39 -6.09 12.07
C ASN A 136 5.05 -6.44 11.38
N GLY A 137 5.15 -6.97 10.18
CA GLY A 137 4.03 -7.38 9.35
C GLY A 137 3.35 -8.63 9.92
N MET A 138 2.02 -8.59 10.00
CA MET A 138 1.16 -9.69 10.40
C MET A 138 0.00 -9.81 9.40
N GLY A 139 -0.19 -11.00 8.85
CA GLY A 139 -1.33 -11.36 8.03
C GLY A 139 -2.17 -12.42 8.71
N THR A 140 -3.49 -12.26 8.73
CA THR A 140 -4.42 -13.26 9.26
C THR A 140 -5.54 -13.57 8.27
N VAL A 141 -5.98 -14.83 8.23
CA VAL A 141 -7.16 -15.25 7.45
C VAL A 141 -8.14 -15.98 8.37
N THR A 142 -9.38 -15.51 8.35
CA THR A 142 -10.49 -16.16 9.05
C THR A 142 -11.65 -16.38 8.10
N SER A 143 -12.29 -17.53 8.23
CA SER A 143 -13.48 -17.89 7.48
C SER A 143 -14.70 -18.00 8.39
N THR A 144 -15.85 -17.52 7.93
CA THR A 144 -17.13 -17.64 8.63
C THR A 144 -18.18 -18.18 7.66
N ALA A 145 -18.88 -19.24 8.05
CA ALA A 145 -19.97 -19.79 7.25
C ALA A 145 -21.12 -18.76 7.12
N VAL A 146 -21.65 -18.60 5.91
CA VAL A 146 -22.80 -17.74 5.64
C VAL A 146 -24.05 -18.62 5.62
N ALA A 147 -24.96 -18.38 6.57
CA ALA A 147 -26.10 -19.27 6.80
C ALA A 147 -27.27 -19.10 5.81
N ASN A 148 -27.24 -18.10 4.91
CA ASN A 148 -28.41 -17.68 4.13
C ASN A 148 -28.06 -17.41 2.65
N PRO A 149 -28.61 -18.17 1.67
CA PRO A 149 -29.35 -19.42 1.81
C PRO A 149 -28.44 -20.59 2.21
N PRO A 150 -28.90 -21.54 3.04
CA PRO A 150 -28.11 -22.68 3.50
C PRO A 150 -27.63 -23.60 2.37
N ASP A 151 -28.32 -23.58 1.23
CA ASP A 151 -28.05 -24.43 0.07
C ASP A 151 -26.80 -23.98 -0.70
N LEU A 152 -26.39 -22.73 -0.55
CA LEU A 152 -25.26 -22.17 -1.30
C LEU A 152 -23.90 -22.45 -0.65
N GLN A 153 -23.89 -22.99 0.59
CA GLN A 153 -22.68 -23.32 1.36
C GLN A 153 -21.60 -22.23 1.27
N GLN A 154 -22.02 -20.96 1.29
CA GLN A 154 -21.11 -19.84 1.12
C GLN A 154 -20.26 -19.64 2.35
N VAL A 155 -19.02 -19.24 2.12
CA VAL A 155 -18.07 -18.91 3.17
C VAL A 155 -17.59 -17.48 2.94
N GLN A 156 -17.74 -16.64 3.96
CA GLN A 156 -17.12 -15.33 3.97
C GLN A 156 -15.68 -15.48 4.46
N ILE A 157 -14.76 -15.00 3.66
CA ILE A 157 -13.33 -14.97 3.98
C ILE A 157 -12.95 -13.54 4.34
N THR A 158 -12.23 -13.38 5.44
CA THR A 158 -11.69 -12.11 5.88
C THR A 158 -10.17 -12.23 5.94
N VAL A 159 -9.49 -11.45 5.11
CA VAL A 159 -8.03 -11.33 5.10
C VAL A 159 -7.66 -9.99 5.71
N THR A 160 -6.81 -9.99 6.73
CA THR A 160 -6.33 -8.78 7.39
C THR A 160 -4.81 -8.73 7.32
N ILE A 161 -4.26 -7.58 6.93
CA ILE A 161 -2.81 -7.30 6.95
C ILE A 161 -2.58 -6.10 7.86
N GLN A 162 -1.64 -6.25 8.80
CA GLN A 162 -1.21 -5.23 9.73
C GLN A 162 0.30 -5.06 9.64
N TRP A 163 0.79 -3.84 9.84
CA TRP A 163 2.22 -3.56 9.91
C TRP A 163 2.46 -2.37 10.84
N SER A 164 3.73 -2.08 11.12
CA SER A 164 4.14 -0.95 11.95
C SER A 164 4.70 0.20 11.12
N THR A 165 4.30 1.42 11.47
CA THR A 165 4.85 2.68 10.96
C THR A 165 5.13 3.60 12.14
N GLY A 166 6.34 3.50 12.71
CA GLY A 166 6.66 4.17 13.98
C GLY A 166 5.79 3.64 15.11
N ILE A 167 5.00 4.52 15.74
CA ILE A 167 4.07 4.17 16.83
C ILE A 167 2.72 3.67 16.28
N ARG A 168 2.43 3.90 15.00
CA ARG A 168 1.15 3.54 14.38
C ARG A 168 1.18 2.09 13.91
N GLN A 169 0.03 1.43 13.96
CA GLN A 169 -0.19 0.10 13.38
C GLN A 169 -1.28 0.17 12.30
N PRO A 170 -0.94 0.59 11.07
CA PRO A 170 -1.90 0.54 9.98
C PRO A 170 -2.42 -0.87 9.74
N THR A 171 -3.69 -0.96 9.36
CA THR A 171 -4.39 -2.21 9.08
C THR A 171 -5.18 -2.06 7.80
N ILE A 172 -5.18 -3.10 6.97
CA ILE A 172 -6.15 -3.28 5.90
C ILE A 172 -6.91 -4.58 6.14
N THR A 173 -8.19 -4.57 5.83
CA THR A 173 -9.05 -5.76 5.90
C THR A 173 -9.83 -5.84 4.61
N MET A 174 -9.80 -7.00 3.98
CA MET A 174 -10.54 -7.30 2.78
C MET A 174 -11.40 -8.54 3.02
N THR A 175 -12.62 -8.50 2.51
CA THR A 175 -13.56 -9.62 2.64
C THR A 175 -14.02 -10.08 1.27
N THR A 176 -14.17 -11.38 1.10
CA THR A 176 -14.74 -11.98 -0.12
C THR A 176 -15.70 -13.10 0.23
N MET A 177 -16.65 -13.37 -0.67
CA MET A 177 -17.54 -14.52 -0.59
C MET A 177 -17.05 -15.59 -1.57
N VAL A 178 -16.99 -16.83 -1.10
CA VAL A 178 -16.65 -18.00 -1.91
C VAL A 178 -17.74 -19.07 -1.73
N ALA A 179 -18.02 -19.81 -2.80
CA ALA A 179 -19.03 -20.87 -2.82
C ALA A 179 -18.44 -22.14 -3.45
N PRO A 180 -18.94 -23.33 -3.11
CA PRO A 180 -18.70 -24.52 -3.91
C PRO A 180 -19.35 -24.33 -5.28
N LEU A 181 -18.63 -24.71 -6.35
CA LEU A 181 -19.22 -24.83 -7.68
C LEU A 181 -20.06 -26.11 -7.77
#